data_AF-A0A352CPE4-F1
#
_entry.id   AF-A0A352CPE4-F1
#
_cell.length_a   1.000
_cell.length_b   1.000
_cell.length_c   1.000
_cell.angle_alpha   90.00
_cell.angle_beta   90.00
_cell.angle_gamma   90.00
#
_symmetry.space_group_name_H-M   'P 1'
#
loop_
_entity.id
_entity.type
_entity.pdbx_description
1 polymer ?
#
loop_
_entity_poly.entity_id
_entity_poly.type
_entity_poly.pdbx_seq_one_letter_code
_entity_poly.pdbx_strand_id
1 'polypeptide(L)'
;MKRPACVIGMCLMLTLRMLFALRPPDTDALRFMDGMKVSVAGTVDDKYIKHDNTYLILDNPKIISGEDLTDEISELKLNRIKIKLKDAGCSLSDAPMTGSEVTVRGRAMAFPKARNPGNFDTAEYELIHGTDLEVYDAKITSVTPLPHTPLRERICLARDALGRVADRIYGETDAQVIKAMTLGDRNDLSD
;
A
#
# COMPACT_ATOMS: atom_id res chain seq x y z
N MET A 1 14.63 21.44 39.43
CA MET A 1 13.95 20.26 38.84
C MET A 1 14.98 19.45 38.08
N LYS A 2 15.31 18.22 38.50
CA LYS A 2 16.53 17.52 38.03
C LYS A 2 16.43 16.83 36.66
N ARG A 3 15.26 16.80 36.00
CA ARG A 3 15.06 16.21 34.65
C ARG A 3 13.93 16.89 33.86
N PRO A 4 14.08 18.16 33.43
CA PRO A 4 13.02 18.90 32.73
C PRO A 4 12.59 18.24 31.41
N ALA A 5 13.53 17.60 30.70
CA ALA A 5 13.24 16.87 29.45
C ALA A 5 12.27 15.68 29.64
N CYS A 6 12.33 15.00 30.78
CA CYS A 6 11.46 13.85 31.07
C CYS A 6 10.01 14.30 31.30
N VAL A 7 9.81 15.44 31.96
CA VAL A 7 8.48 16.03 32.18
C VAL A 7 7.86 16.50 30.87
N ILE A 8 8.64 17.18 30.02
CA ILE A 8 8.18 17.60 28.69
C ILE A 8 7.80 16.38 27.84
N GLY A 9 8.60 15.31 27.86
CA GLY A 9 8.29 14.05 27.18
C GLY A 9 7.01 13.38 27.69
N MET A 10 6.78 13.35 29.01
CA MET A 10 5.53 12.83 29.56
C MET A 10 4.33 13.68 29.16
N CYS A 11 4.45 15.01 29.21
CA CYS A 11 3.39 15.91 28.76
C CYS A 11 3.05 15.68 27.29
N LEU A 12 4.06 15.55 26.41
CA LEU A 12 3.85 15.24 24.99
C LEU A 12 3.15 13.90 24.78
N MET A 13 3.56 12.84 25.50
CA MET A 13 2.91 11.54 25.40
C MET A 13 1.46 11.58 25.89
N LEU A 14 1.18 12.31 26.97
CA LEU A 14 -0.17 12.50 27.49
C LEU A 14 -1.04 13.31 26.53
N THR A 15 -0.50 14.36 25.90
CA THR A 15 -1.24 15.14 24.91
C THR A 15 -1.52 14.33 23.66
N LEU A 16 -0.55 13.59 23.14
CA LEU A 16 -0.76 12.67 22.00
C LEU A 16 -1.82 11.61 22.33
N ARG A 17 -1.73 10.98 23.51
CA ARG A 17 -2.71 9.98 23.95
C ARG A 17 -4.12 10.56 24.10
N MET A 18 -4.24 11.75 24.68
CA MET A 18 -5.51 12.49 24.75
C MET A 18 -6.06 12.79 23.36
N LEU A 19 -5.21 13.22 22.44
CA LEU A 19 -5.60 13.59 21.08
C LEU A 19 -6.13 12.36 20.33
N PHE A 20 -5.44 11.22 20.40
CA PHE A 20 -5.91 9.96 19.81
C PHE A 20 -7.16 9.40 20.49
N ALA A 21 -7.34 9.63 21.80
CA ALA A 21 -8.56 9.22 22.50
C ALA A 21 -9.78 10.08 22.12
N LEU A 22 -9.56 11.38 21.85
CA LEU A 22 -10.63 12.31 21.45
C LEU A 22 -10.99 12.20 19.97
N ARG A 23 -10.04 11.80 19.12
CA ARG A 23 -10.22 11.61 17.69
C ARG A 23 -9.57 10.30 17.26
N PRO A 24 -10.20 9.15 17.55
CA PRO A 24 -9.72 7.89 17.00
C PRO A 24 -9.76 7.98 15.48
N PRO A 25 -8.73 7.47 14.79
CA PRO A 25 -8.73 7.44 13.33
C PRO A 25 -9.87 6.54 12.85
N ASP A 26 -10.70 7.06 11.94
CA ASP A 26 -11.90 6.35 11.47
C ASP A 26 -11.50 5.27 10.46
N THR A 27 -11.46 4.04 10.93
CA THR A 27 -11.11 2.85 10.16
C THR A 27 -12.30 2.29 9.37
N ASP A 28 -13.52 2.70 9.71
CA ASP A 28 -14.74 2.14 9.16
C ASP A 28 -15.38 3.06 8.08
N ALA A 29 -14.87 4.28 7.92
CA ALA A 29 -15.36 5.29 6.99
C ALA A 29 -15.60 4.75 5.57
N LEU A 30 -14.74 3.85 5.07
CA LEU A 30 -14.79 3.35 3.68
C LEU A 30 -15.40 1.95 3.54
N ARG A 31 -15.94 1.36 4.61
CA ARG A 31 -16.53 0.01 4.57
C ARG A 31 -17.71 -0.11 3.62
N PHE A 32 -18.43 0.98 3.37
CA PHE A 32 -19.54 0.97 2.42
C PHE A 32 -19.08 0.60 1.00
N MET A 33 -17.80 0.80 0.66
CA MET A 33 -17.25 0.47 -0.66
C MET A 33 -16.90 -1.02 -0.85
N ASP A 34 -16.99 -1.83 0.21
CA ASP A 34 -16.53 -3.22 0.17
C ASP A 34 -17.31 -4.06 -0.86
N GLY A 35 -16.57 -4.72 -1.76
CA GLY A 35 -17.12 -5.52 -2.85
C GLY A 35 -17.58 -4.74 -4.09
N MET A 36 -17.65 -3.42 -4.05
CA MET A 36 -18.07 -2.60 -5.19
C MET A 36 -17.06 -2.69 -6.34
N LYS A 37 -17.55 -2.79 -7.58
CA LYS A 37 -16.68 -2.64 -8.75
C LYS A 37 -16.33 -1.17 -8.92
N VAL A 38 -15.05 -0.83 -8.87
CA VAL A 38 -14.55 0.54 -9.00
C VAL A 38 -13.50 0.63 -10.11
N SER A 39 -13.47 1.79 -10.76
CA SER A 39 -12.45 2.21 -11.70
C SER A 39 -11.71 3.39 -11.09
N VAL A 40 -10.44 3.21 -10.81
CA VAL A 40 -9.59 4.19 -10.13
C VAL A 40 -8.49 4.65 -11.09
N ALA A 41 -8.28 5.95 -11.19
CA ALA A 41 -7.07 6.50 -11.81
C ALA A 41 -6.16 7.11 -10.75
N GLY A 42 -4.85 6.97 -10.91
CA GLY A 42 -3.87 7.57 -10.02
C GLY A 42 -2.46 7.42 -10.54
N THR A 43 -1.50 8.00 -9.84
CA THR A 43 -0.08 7.90 -10.20
C THR A 43 0.56 6.75 -9.42
N VAL A 44 1.32 5.90 -10.11
CA VAL A 44 2.04 4.79 -9.44
C VAL A 44 3.18 5.36 -8.61
N ASP A 45 3.10 5.26 -7.29
CA ASP A 45 4.17 5.71 -6.38
C ASP A 45 5.17 4.58 -6.08
N ASP A 46 4.66 3.36 -5.85
CA ASP A 46 5.50 2.19 -5.59
C ASP A 46 4.88 0.90 -6.16
N LYS A 47 5.71 -0.12 -6.33
CA LYS A 47 5.32 -1.46 -6.76
C LYS A 47 6.21 -2.53 -6.13
N TYR A 48 5.60 -3.63 -5.72
CA TYR A 48 6.30 -4.75 -5.11
C TYR A 48 5.55 -6.06 -5.36
N ILE A 49 6.26 -7.17 -5.20
CA ILE A 49 5.68 -8.51 -5.26
C ILE A 49 5.58 -9.04 -3.83
N LYS A 50 4.45 -9.66 -3.51
CA LYS A 50 4.26 -10.39 -2.26
C LYS A 50 3.44 -11.65 -2.53
N HIS A 51 3.98 -12.82 -2.14
CA HIS A 51 3.35 -14.13 -2.39
C HIS A 51 2.86 -14.31 -3.83
N ASP A 52 3.74 -14.09 -4.82
CA ASP A 52 3.44 -14.15 -6.27
C ASP A 52 2.38 -13.18 -6.80
N ASN A 53 1.89 -12.25 -5.97
CA ASN A 53 0.97 -11.21 -6.40
C ASN A 53 1.72 -9.91 -6.56
N THR A 54 1.48 -9.23 -7.69
CA THR A 54 2.01 -7.88 -7.91
C THR A 54 1.08 -6.85 -7.29
N TYR A 55 1.64 -6.04 -6.41
CA TYR A 55 0.97 -4.92 -5.77
C TYR A 55 1.48 -3.59 -6.37
N LEU A 56 0.54 -2.69 -6.65
CA LEU A 56 0.83 -1.30 -6.97
C LEU A 56 0.30 -0.41 -5.85
N ILE A 57 1.04 0.63 -5.50
CA ILE A 57 0.53 1.71 -4.66
C ILE A 57 0.30 2.92 -5.54
N LEU A 58 -0.96 3.39 -5.59
CA LEU A 58 -1.31 4.62 -6.26
C LEU A 58 -1.37 5.78 -5.27
N ASP A 59 -0.78 6.90 -5.66
CA ASP A 59 -0.87 8.18 -4.98
C ASP A 59 -1.90 9.10 -5.66
N ASN A 60 -2.57 9.91 -4.84
CA ASN A 60 -3.68 10.79 -5.23
C ASN A 60 -4.74 10.13 -6.14
N PRO A 61 -5.29 8.97 -5.76
CA PRO A 61 -6.23 8.26 -6.62
C PRO A 61 -7.59 8.97 -6.70
N LYS A 62 -8.20 8.89 -7.87
CA LYS A 62 -9.54 9.38 -8.18
C LYS A 62 -10.41 8.24 -8.67
N ILE A 63 -11.60 8.11 -8.10
CA ILE A 63 -12.59 7.13 -8.56
C ILE A 63 -13.30 7.73 -9.77
N ILE A 64 -13.13 7.12 -10.95
CA ILE A 64 -13.72 7.58 -12.21
C ILE A 64 -15.14 7.04 -12.38
N SER A 65 -15.36 5.78 -12.00
CA SER A 65 -16.66 5.11 -12.18
C SER A 65 -16.74 3.86 -11.33
N GLY A 66 -17.95 3.36 -11.12
CA GLY A 66 -18.21 2.15 -10.34
C GLY A 66 -19.70 1.88 -10.23
N GLU A 67 -20.00 0.67 -9.79
CA GLU A 67 -21.38 0.20 -9.57
C GLU A 67 -21.92 0.92 -8.33
N ASP A 68 -23.07 1.58 -8.44
CA ASP A 68 -23.74 2.35 -7.37
C ASP A 68 -22.97 3.56 -6.80
N LEU A 69 -22.21 4.29 -7.64
CA LEU A 69 -21.65 5.58 -7.22
C LEU A 69 -22.74 6.66 -7.13
N THR A 70 -23.02 7.11 -5.90
CA THR A 70 -23.59 8.42 -5.63
C THR A 70 -22.52 9.50 -5.89
N ASP A 71 -22.91 10.69 -6.34
CA ASP A 71 -21.98 11.81 -6.64
C ASP A 71 -21.01 12.13 -5.48
N GLU A 72 -21.42 11.90 -4.23
CA GLU A 72 -20.60 12.07 -3.02
C GLU A 72 -19.35 11.17 -2.99
N ILE A 73 -19.40 9.98 -3.59
CA ILE A 73 -18.30 9.00 -3.55
C ILE A 73 -17.19 9.41 -4.54
N SER A 74 -17.56 10.10 -5.62
CA SER A 74 -16.60 10.58 -6.62
C SER A 74 -15.72 11.73 -6.10
N GLU A 75 -16.21 12.49 -5.10
CA GLU A 75 -15.49 13.60 -4.47
C GLU A 75 -14.65 13.18 -3.26
N LEU A 76 -14.67 11.90 -2.87
CA LEU A 76 -13.84 11.40 -1.78
C LEU A 76 -12.36 11.61 -2.09
N LYS A 77 -11.71 12.43 -1.26
CA LYS A 77 -10.28 12.66 -1.33
C LYS A 77 -9.55 11.50 -0.64
N LEU A 78 -9.14 10.54 -1.45
CA LEU A 78 -8.30 9.42 -1.02
C LEU A 78 -6.82 9.82 -1.12
N ASN A 79 -6.02 9.34 -0.18
CA ASN A 79 -4.59 9.57 -0.07
C ASN A 79 -3.82 8.55 -0.92
N ARG A 80 -3.87 7.28 -0.52
CA ARG A 80 -3.23 6.18 -1.26
C ARG A 80 -4.15 4.98 -1.36
N ILE A 81 -4.08 4.28 -2.48
CA ILE A 81 -4.80 3.02 -2.71
C ILE A 81 -3.82 1.93 -3.08
N LYS A 82 -3.99 0.78 -2.43
CA LYS A 82 -3.26 -0.44 -2.73
C LYS A 82 -4.01 -1.23 -3.79
N ILE A 83 -3.32 -1.71 -4.82
CA ILE A 83 -3.92 -2.43 -5.93
C ILE A 83 -3.26 -3.78 -6.05
N LYS A 84 -4.07 -4.85 -5.98
CA LYS A 84 -3.63 -6.21 -6.25
C LYS A 84 -4.00 -6.60 -7.68
N LEU A 85 -2.98 -6.70 -8.54
CA LEU A 85 -3.17 -7.05 -9.95
C LEU A 85 -3.51 -8.54 -10.10
N LYS A 86 -4.48 -8.85 -10.97
CA LYS A 86 -4.93 -10.22 -11.22
C LYS A 86 -4.00 -11.01 -12.15
N ASP A 87 -3.43 -10.34 -13.15
CA ASP A 87 -2.78 -10.97 -14.31
C ASP A 87 -1.30 -10.56 -14.46
N ALA A 88 -0.72 -9.86 -13.48
CA ALA A 88 0.69 -9.48 -13.53
C ALA A 88 1.53 -10.65 -12.98
N GLY A 89 2.31 -11.28 -13.86
CA GLY A 89 3.24 -12.36 -13.47
C GLY A 89 4.26 -11.91 -12.43
N CYS A 90 5.13 -12.83 -12.00
CA CYS A 90 6.12 -12.63 -10.94
C CYS A 90 7.28 -11.67 -11.32
N SER A 91 7.06 -10.67 -12.17
CA SER A 91 8.09 -9.72 -12.60
C SER A 91 7.56 -8.29 -12.61
N LEU A 92 8.22 -7.40 -11.85
CA LEU A 92 7.90 -5.97 -11.77
C LEU A 92 8.16 -5.21 -13.08
N SER A 93 8.83 -5.84 -14.05
CA SER A 93 9.02 -5.31 -15.41
C SER A 93 7.72 -5.17 -16.20
N ASP A 94 6.75 -6.04 -15.90
CA ASP A 94 5.49 -6.12 -16.65
C ASP A 94 4.43 -5.17 -16.04
N ALA A 95 4.70 -4.71 -14.82
CA ALA A 95 3.93 -3.69 -14.15
C ALA A 95 4.23 -2.29 -14.74
N PRO A 96 3.25 -1.37 -14.70
CA PRO A 96 3.46 0.02 -15.09
C PRO A 96 4.66 0.64 -14.37
N MET A 97 5.32 1.58 -15.04
CA MET A 97 6.48 2.26 -14.45
C MET A 97 6.04 3.14 -13.28
N THR A 98 6.84 3.22 -12.23
CA THR A 98 6.68 4.20 -11.16
C THR A 98 6.66 5.61 -11.75
N GLY A 99 5.71 6.43 -11.33
CA GLY A 99 5.43 7.78 -11.84
C GLY A 99 4.46 7.84 -13.01
N SER A 100 4.07 6.70 -13.59
CA SER A 100 3.05 6.67 -14.65
C SER A 100 1.66 6.90 -14.07
N GLU A 101 0.78 7.52 -14.86
CA GLU A 101 -0.64 7.58 -14.54
C GLU A 101 -1.33 6.34 -15.09
N VAL A 102 -2.09 5.64 -14.24
CA VAL A 102 -2.74 4.38 -14.60
C VAL A 102 -4.21 4.43 -14.22
N THR A 103 -5.06 3.85 -15.07
CA THR A 103 -6.45 3.57 -14.73
C THR A 103 -6.60 2.07 -14.53
N VAL A 104 -7.16 1.68 -13.39
CA VAL A 104 -7.34 0.31 -12.99
C VAL A 104 -8.79 0.05 -12.64
N ARG A 105 -9.33 -1.08 -13.10
CA ARG A 105 -10.67 -1.55 -12.76
C ARG A 105 -10.56 -2.79 -11.88
N GLY A 106 -11.25 -2.81 -10.75
CA GLY A 106 -11.25 -3.94 -9.82
C GLY A 106 -12.38 -3.85 -8.83
N ARG A 107 -12.26 -4.58 -7.71
CA ARG A 107 -13.20 -4.52 -6.60
C ARG A 107 -12.57 -3.84 -5.40
N ALA A 108 -13.28 -2.86 -4.85
CA ALA A 108 -12.89 -2.16 -3.64
C ALA A 108 -13.03 -3.09 -2.42
N MET A 109 -12.10 -2.96 -1.48
CA MET A 109 -12.10 -3.66 -0.20
C MET A 109 -11.53 -2.74 0.87
N ALA A 110 -12.32 -2.45 1.90
CA ALA A 110 -11.83 -1.79 3.09
C ALA A 110 -10.99 -2.78 3.92
N PHE A 111 -9.94 -2.29 4.57
CA PHE A 111 -9.07 -3.16 5.37
C PHE A 111 -9.83 -3.77 6.56
N PRO A 112 -9.63 -5.07 6.84
CA PRO A 112 -10.33 -5.73 7.94
C PRO A 112 -9.77 -5.26 9.28
N LYS A 113 -10.69 -5.00 10.21
CA LYS A 113 -10.36 -4.67 11.61
C LYS A 113 -10.15 -5.95 12.41
N ALA A 114 -9.25 -5.92 13.38
CA ALA A 114 -9.08 -7.03 14.31
C ALA A 114 -10.38 -7.30 15.09
N ARG A 115 -10.92 -8.52 14.96
CA ARG A 115 -12.16 -8.93 15.66
C ARG A 115 -11.91 -9.41 17.09
N ASN A 116 -10.68 -9.83 17.40
CA ASN A 116 -10.29 -10.35 18.70
C ASN A 116 -9.08 -9.58 19.25
N PRO A 117 -9.02 -9.34 20.56
CA PRO A 117 -7.84 -8.76 21.20
C PRO A 117 -6.65 -9.69 21.02
N GLY A 118 -5.58 -9.19 20.40
CA GLY A 118 -4.35 -9.95 20.09
C GLY A 118 -4.15 -10.29 18.61
N ASN A 119 -5.19 -10.14 17.77
CA ASN A 119 -4.99 -10.23 16.32
C ASN A 119 -4.43 -8.91 15.78
N PHE A 120 -3.64 -9.02 14.70
CA PHE A 120 -3.13 -7.86 13.98
C PHE A 120 -4.27 -7.06 13.35
N ASP A 121 -4.31 -5.75 13.61
CA ASP A 121 -5.30 -4.85 13.03
C ASP A 121 -4.74 -4.25 11.72
N THR A 122 -5.14 -4.86 10.60
CA THR A 122 -4.70 -4.42 9.27
C THR A 122 -5.25 -3.04 8.93
N ALA A 123 -6.47 -2.71 9.38
CA ALA A 123 -7.09 -1.41 9.12
C ALA A 123 -6.31 -0.27 9.79
N GLU A 124 -5.96 -0.43 11.06
CA GLU A 124 -5.16 0.57 11.77
C GLU A 124 -3.75 0.69 11.17
N TYR A 125 -3.12 -0.44 10.84
CA TYR A 125 -1.78 -0.46 10.24
C TYR A 125 -1.71 0.28 8.90
N GLU A 126 -2.61 -0.03 7.97
CA GLU A 126 -2.62 0.57 6.64
C GLU A 126 -3.03 2.05 6.70
N LEU A 127 -3.94 2.43 7.61
CA LEU A 127 -4.33 3.82 7.83
C LEU A 127 -3.16 4.68 8.34
N ILE A 128 -2.32 4.14 9.24
CA ILE A 128 -1.08 4.79 9.67
C ILE A 128 -0.09 4.96 8.48
N HIS A 129 -0.08 4.02 7.54
CA HIS A 129 0.71 4.11 6.30
C HIS A 129 0.07 5.02 5.23
N GLY A 130 -1.09 5.60 5.52
CA GLY A 130 -1.82 6.51 4.64
C GLY A 130 -2.52 5.80 3.48
N THR A 131 -2.72 4.48 3.57
CA THR A 131 -3.43 3.68 2.59
C THR A 131 -4.88 3.51 3.03
N ASP A 132 -5.81 4.03 2.22
CA ASP A 132 -7.20 4.11 2.61
C ASP A 132 -8.00 2.86 2.20
N LEU A 133 -7.63 2.24 1.08
CA LEU A 133 -8.39 1.14 0.48
C LEU A 133 -7.49 0.18 -0.30
N GLU A 134 -7.92 -1.08 -0.40
CA GLU A 134 -7.36 -2.05 -1.33
C GLU A 134 -8.32 -2.29 -2.50
N VAL A 135 -7.79 -2.38 -3.72
CA VAL A 135 -8.53 -2.80 -4.91
C VAL A 135 -7.97 -4.14 -5.35
N TYR A 136 -8.78 -5.20 -5.29
CA TYR A 136 -8.40 -6.55 -5.68
C TYR A 136 -9.03 -6.98 -7.02
N ASP A 137 -8.54 -8.09 -7.57
CA ASP A 137 -8.87 -8.57 -8.91
C ASP A 137 -8.68 -7.50 -9.99
N ALA A 138 -7.65 -6.67 -9.79
CA ALA A 138 -7.52 -5.43 -10.51
C ALA A 138 -6.90 -5.65 -11.90
N LYS A 139 -7.46 -5.00 -12.91
CA LYS A 139 -6.98 -5.00 -14.30
C LYS A 139 -6.69 -3.58 -14.77
N ILE A 140 -5.49 -3.38 -15.30
CA ILE A 140 -5.07 -2.10 -15.86
C ILE A 140 -5.84 -1.89 -17.17
N THR A 141 -6.56 -0.78 -17.27
CA THR A 141 -7.36 -0.42 -18.44
C THR A 141 -6.63 0.59 -19.32
N SER A 142 -5.86 1.50 -18.71
CA SER A 142 -5.03 2.46 -19.45
C SER A 142 -3.75 2.76 -18.69
N VAL A 143 -2.67 3.02 -19.43
CA VAL A 143 -1.40 3.50 -18.89
C VAL A 143 -0.98 4.72 -19.70
N THR A 144 -0.76 5.82 -19.01
CA THR A 144 -0.14 7.02 -19.56
C THR A 144 1.31 7.05 -19.05
N PRO A 145 2.28 6.68 -19.89
CA PRO A 145 3.67 6.63 -19.48
C PRO A 145 4.23 8.04 -19.25
N LEU A 146 5.10 8.16 -18.26
CA LEU A 146 5.88 9.38 -18.06
C LEU A 146 6.95 9.49 -19.17
N PRO A 147 7.22 10.69 -19.73
CA PRO A 147 8.19 10.86 -20.82
C PRO A 147 9.64 10.46 -20.47
N HIS A 148 9.96 10.27 -19.18
CA HIS A 148 11.29 9.88 -18.72
C HIS A 148 11.22 8.74 -17.72
N THR A 149 12.15 7.78 -17.83
CA THR A 149 12.37 6.73 -16.82
C THR A 149 12.94 7.37 -15.56
N PRO A 150 12.17 7.47 -14.45
CA PRO A 150 12.69 8.06 -13.24
C PRO A 150 13.76 7.14 -12.63
N LEU A 151 14.73 7.73 -11.93
CA LEU A 151 15.74 6.99 -11.16
C LEU A 151 15.09 5.99 -10.18
N ARG A 152 13.91 6.32 -9.65
CA ARG A 152 13.09 5.43 -8.81
C ARG A 152 12.74 4.11 -9.51
N GLU A 153 12.29 4.14 -10.77
CA GLU A 153 11.94 2.94 -11.53
C GLU A 153 13.17 2.04 -11.70
N ARG A 154 14.32 2.63 -12.04
CA ARG A 154 15.57 1.88 -12.22
C ARG A 154 16.03 1.21 -10.93
N ILE A 155 15.93 1.92 -9.80
CA ILE A 155 16.27 1.36 -8.49
C ILE A 155 15.29 0.24 -8.12
N CYS A 156 14.00 0.41 -8.38
CA CYS A 156 13.00 -0.62 -8.13
C CYS A 156 13.29 -1.91 -8.93
N LEU A 157 13.54 -1.79 -10.23
CA LEU A 157 13.89 -2.93 -11.09
C LEU A 157 15.24 -3.56 -10.71
N ALA A 158 16.23 -2.74 -10.32
CA ALA A 158 17.52 -3.26 -9.86
C ALA A 158 17.37 -4.05 -8.55
N ARG A 159 16.57 -3.55 -7.60
CA ARG A 159 16.26 -4.25 -6.35
C ARG A 159 15.61 -5.60 -6.62
N ASP A 160 14.62 -5.64 -7.51
CA ASP A 160 13.94 -6.87 -7.91
C ASP A 160 14.88 -7.87 -8.59
N ALA A 161 15.74 -7.40 -9.50
CA ALA A 161 16.73 -8.25 -10.16
C ALA A 161 17.74 -8.84 -9.16
N LEU A 162 18.21 -8.05 -8.20
CA LEU A 162 19.10 -8.52 -7.13
C LEU A 162 18.39 -9.53 -6.21
N GLY A 163 17.10 -9.33 -5.92
CA GLY A 163 16.28 -10.26 -5.16
C GLY A 163 16.19 -11.63 -5.83
N ARG A 164 15.88 -11.65 -7.14
CA ARG A 164 15.85 -12.90 -7.93
C ARG A 164 17.20 -13.60 -8.01
N VAL A 165 18.30 -12.85 -8.02
CA VAL A 165 19.66 -13.43 -7.95
C VAL A 165 19.90 -14.04 -6.57
N ALA A 166 19.46 -13.40 -5.48
CA ALA A 166 19.56 -13.95 -4.14
C ALA A 166 18.77 -15.26 -4.01
N ASP A 167 17.54 -15.31 -4.53
CA ASP A 167 16.70 -16.52 -4.54
C ASP A 167 17.31 -17.68 -5.34
N ARG A 168 18.16 -17.38 -6.33
CA ARG A 168 18.86 -18.39 -7.12
C ARG A 168 20.13 -18.93 -6.44
N ILE A 169 20.78 -18.10 -5.63
CA ILE A 169 22.06 -18.42 -4.98
C ILE A 169 21.83 -19.06 -3.62
N TYR A 170 20.87 -18.54 -2.85
CA TYR A 170 20.55 -18.98 -1.50
C TYR A 170 19.27 -19.82 -1.50
N GLY A 171 19.13 -20.75 -0.55
CA GLY A 171 17.86 -21.47 -0.35
C GLY A 171 16.76 -20.54 0.16
N GLU A 172 15.49 -20.94 0.06
CA GLU A 172 14.32 -20.08 0.34
C GLU A 172 14.44 -19.29 1.66
N THR A 173 14.78 -19.96 2.77
CA THR A 173 14.89 -19.32 4.09
C THR A 173 16.06 -18.33 4.17
N ASP A 174 17.23 -18.70 3.65
CA ASP A 174 18.42 -17.84 3.67
C ASP A 174 18.27 -16.65 2.72
N ALA A 175 17.62 -16.88 1.57
CA ALA A 175 17.34 -15.83 0.59
C ALA A 175 16.42 -14.76 1.19
N GLN A 176 15.38 -15.13 1.94
CA GLN A 176 14.52 -14.19 2.66
C GLN A 176 15.31 -13.30 3.62
N VAL A 177 16.21 -13.90 4.42
CA VAL A 177 17.05 -13.14 5.37
C VAL A 177 18.01 -12.21 4.64
N ILE A 178 18.70 -12.69 3.60
CA ILE A 178 19.65 -11.88 2.83
C ILE A 178 18.94 -10.74 2.09
N LYS A 179 17.76 -10.98 1.49
CA LYS A 179 16.94 -9.94 0.87
C LYS A 179 16.54 -8.88 1.89
N ALA A 180 16.10 -9.29 3.08
CA ALA A 180 15.75 -8.35 4.15
C ALA A 180 16.96 -7.53 4.64
N MET A 181 18.13 -8.14 4.77
CA MET A 181 19.34 -7.46 5.27
C MET A 181 19.99 -6.52 4.24
N THR A 182 20.02 -6.92 2.97
CA THR A 182 20.78 -6.20 1.92
C THR A 182 19.91 -5.27 1.08
N LEU A 183 18.69 -5.70 0.76
CA LEU A 183 17.75 -4.96 -0.08
C LEU A 183 16.67 -4.25 0.74
N GLY A 184 16.60 -4.53 2.05
CA GLY A 184 15.55 -4.02 2.93
C GLY A 184 14.18 -4.62 2.63
N ASP A 185 14.11 -5.70 1.83
CA ASP A 185 12.85 -6.29 1.43
C ASP A 185 12.33 -7.26 2.49
N ARG A 186 11.25 -6.88 3.16
CA ARG A 186 10.62 -7.66 4.23
C ARG A 186 9.34 -8.37 3.77
N ASN A 187 9.00 -8.30 2.48
CA ASN A 187 7.72 -8.81 1.98
C ASN A 187 7.64 -10.34 2.00
N ASP A 188 8.79 -11.01 1.91
CA ASP A 188 8.90 -12.48 1.87
C ASP A 188 9.28 -13.12 3.20
N LEU A 189 9.42 -12.33 4.29
CA LEU A 189 9.72 -12.91 5.59
C LEU A 189 8.52 -13.74 6.06
N SER A 190 8.76 -15.03 6.32
CA SER A 190 7.82 -15.86 7.05
C SER A 190 7.71 -15.35 8.49
N ASP A 191 6.47 -15.08 8.94
CA ASP A 191 6.15 -14.71 10.34
C ASP A 191 6.46 -15.87 11.32
#